data_AF-A0A358KMF6-F1
#
_entry.id   AF-A0A358KMF6-F1
#
_cell.length_a   1.000
_cell.length_b   1.000
_cell.length_c   1.000
_cell.angle_alpha   90.00
_cell.angle_beta   90.00
_cell.angle_gamma   90.00
#
_symmetry.space_group_name_H-M   'P 1'
#
loop_
_entity.id
_entity.type
_entity.pdbx_description
1 polymer ?
#
loop_
_entity_poly.entity_id
_entity_poly.type
_entity_poly.pdbx_seq_one_letter_code
_entity_poly.pdbx_strand_id
1 'polypeptide(L)'
;MIVVVVAVFSWLQSLPILADPDSFYHVKITIMNRDFGLLTDFPWTQNSLYKDAFIDHHFLYHVILTPFVSLMDPLIGIKVSALLFGSLSILAIIWLLKKETAPWPWLWLIVLITNSPLLFRLSLGKAPSLAIGAIFIAWYFIIRKKYLALFFWSWFFVWFYSVWPTIIIMIGVATIIEAIIDSYQTIKVSGATLKNFIKLMGRNFWSHKNKMVWLAGLSGLLAGIIINPYFPTNLIYLKQLFAMSVVGYYKFVGIGAEWYPWPLVELIEKISLPLLIWLLATLIMFFNIKKQTKLSWSSWLMTIIFFVYSIKARRQVEYLVPWSVISSAIIVRDSLKDFSIKAWWKNVHTWLPKPLQKKWCLIMLAVYLAIFLPIGLAKGLLTARDGLNNGFKLDYLQPASDWLQKNSQNGDIVFQTDWGTFPLLFYNNTHNYYLTGLDQTFMYEYNADQYQLWVDATTGKRPDIYDVAKYDFNAKWLLLEKRHAASLRYLNREPRAVKVYQDDEVIIYQL
;
A
#
# COMPACT_ATOMS: atom_id res chain seq x y z
N MET A 1 14.10 5.52 -20.04
CA MET A 1 13.51 5.14 -18.74
C MET A 1 12.04 5.52 -18.68
N ILE A 2 11.67 6.79 -18.87
CA ILE A 2 10.25 7.24 -18.89
C ILE A 2 9.41 6.41 -19.86
N VAL A 3 9.83 6.33 -21.14
CA VAL A 3 9.12 5.55 -22.17
C VAL A 3 8.92 4.09 -21.75
N VAL A 4 9.94 3.46 -21.15
CA VAL A 4 9.87 2.06 -20.69
C VAL A 4 8.86 1.89 -19.55
N VAL A 5 8.90 2.78 -18.55
CA VAL A 5 7.96 2.74 -17.41
C VAL A 5 6.53 2.93 -17.90
N VAL A 6 6.29 3.96 -18.72
CA VAL A 6 4.98 4.24 -19.30
C VAL A 6 4.50 3.07 -20.14
N ALA A 7 5.36 2.45 -20.96
CA ALA A 7 4.99 1.28 -21.75
C ALA A 7 4.59 0.08 -20.87
N VAL A 8 5.31 -0.18 -19.78
CA VAL A 8 4.96 -1.26 -18.83
C VAL A 8 3.59 -1.01 -18.19
N PHE A 9 3.34 0.19 -17.66
CA PHE A 9 2.05 0.50 -17.05
C PHE A 9 0.91 0.59 -18.08
N SER A 10 1.19 1.06 -19.30
CA SER A 10 0.22 1.03 -20.42
C SER A 10 -0.18 -0.40 -20.75
N TRP A 11 0.79 -1.30 -20.81
CA TRP A 11 0.54 -2.72 -21.02
C TRP A 11 -0.29 -3.28 -19.85
N LEU A 12 0.10 -3.07 -18.59
CA LEU A 12 -0.67 -3.54 -17.42
C LEU A 12 -2.12 -3.04 -17.41
N GLN A 13 -2.35 -1.76 -17.72
CA GLN A 13 -3.68 -1.14 -17.71
C GLN A 13 -4.52 -1.41 -18.96
N SER A 14 -3.97 -2.10 -19.97
CA SER A 14 -4.74 -2.43 -21.20
C SER A 14 -5.86 -3.46 -20.97
N LEU A 15 -5.85 -4.21 -19.86
CA LEU A 15 -6.89 -5.20 -19.54
C LEU A 15 -8.23 -4.50 -19.24
N PRO A 16 -9.39 -4.92 -19.77
CA PRO A 16 -10.70 -4.30 -19.52
C PRO A 16 -11.27 -4.68 -18.13
N ILE A 17 -10.44 -4.68 -17.10
CA ILE A 17 -10.71 -5.18 -15.74
C ILE A 17 -10.11 -4.20 -14.74
N LEU A 18 -10.77 -4.03 -13.59
CA LEU A 18 -10.21 -3.38 -12.40
C LEU A 18 -9.85 -4.44 -11.36
N ALA A 19 -8.58 -4.46 -10.95
CA ALA A 19 -8.03 -5.52 -10.09
C ALA A 19 -8.59 -5.53 -8.65
N ASP A 20 -9.20 -4.42 -8.23
CA ASP A 20 -9.78 -4.26 -6.90
C ASP A 20 -11.16 -3.57 -6.99
N PRO A 21 -12.06 -3.83 -6.03
CA PRO A 21 -13.40 -3.24 -6.07
C PRO A 21 -13.36 -1.78 -5.62
N ASP A 22 -12.46 -1.38 -4.72
CA ASP A 22 -12.45 -0.02 -4.16
C ASP A 22 -12.14 1.06 -5.21
N SER A 23 -11.54 0.69 -6.35
CA SER A 23 -11.41 1.58 -7.51
C SER A 23 -12.75 2.17 -7.94
N PHE A 24 -13.85 1.39 -7.88
CA PHE A 24 -15.21 1.88 -8.16
C PHE A 24 -15.68 2.90 -7.11
N TYR A 25 -15.37 2.66 -5.83
CA TYR A 25 -15.65 3.62 -4.75
C TYR A 25 -14.89 4.93 -4.97
N HIS A 26 -13.60 4.88 -5.29
CA HIS A 26 -12.79 6.08 -5.55
C HIS A 26 -13.33 6.90 -6.71
N VAL A 27 -13.76 6.24 -7.78
CA VAL A 27 -14.42 6.91 -8.91
C VAL A 27 -15.72 7.57 -8.45
N LYS A 28 -16.58 6.83 -7.73
CA LYS A 28 -17.89 7.36 -7.29
C LYS A 28 -17.76 8.55 -6.35
N ILE A 29 -16.89 8.47 -5.33
CA ILE A 29 -16.61 9.59 -4.44
C ILE A 29 -16.09 10.80 -5.21
N THR A 30 -15.22 10.59 -6.20
CA THR A 30 -14.69 11.69 -7.03
C THR A 30 -15.79 12.34 -7.87
N ILE A 31 -16.68 11.56 -8.47
CA ILE A 31 -17.86 12.07 -9.20
C ILE A 31 -18.74 12.90 -8.26
N MET A 32 -19.05 12.38 -7.09
CA MET A 32 -19.90 13.06 -6.13
C MET A 32 -19.27 14.33 -5.58
N ASN A 33 -17.97 14.31 -5.26
CA ASN A 33 -17.24 15.50 -4.83
C ASN A 33 -17.22 16.59 -5.91
N ARG A 34 -17.14 16.20 -7.19
CA ARG A 34 -17.23 17.12 -8.33
C ARG A 34 -18.62 17.72 -8.48
N ASP A 35 -19.66 16.89 -8.38
CA ASP A 35 -21.05 17.28 -8.70
C ASP A 35 -21.76 17.98 -7.53
N PHE A 36 -21.43 17.63 -6.28
CA PHE A 36 -22.12 18.10 -5.08
C PHE A 36 -21.22 18.84 -4.10
N GLY A 37 -19.93 18.99 -4.40
CA GLY A 37 -18.94 19.53 -3.46
C GLY A 37 -18.50 18.49 -2.43
N LEU A 38 -17.75 18.94 -1.41
CA LEU A 38 -17.16 18.06 -0.41
C LEU A 38 -18.22 17.20 0.31
N LEU A 39 -18.16 15.87 0.14
CA LEU A 39 -19.02 14.95 0.87
C LEU A 39 -18.66 14.92 2.36
N THR A 40 -19.60 15.29 3.23
CA THR A 40 -19.47 15.20 4.69
C THR A 40 -20.30 14.09 5.31
N ASP A 41 -21.36 13.65 4.62
CA ASP A 41 -22.27 12.60 5.08
C ASP A 41 -22.21 11.37 4.17
N PHE A 42 -22.37 10.17 4.75
CA PHE A 42 -22.31 8.92 4.00
C PHE A 42 -23.43 7.94 4.40
N PRO A 43 -24.68 8.22 4.00
CA PRO A 43 -25.84 7.41 4.38
C PRO A 43 -25.88 6.02 3.73
N TRP A 44 -25.02 5.70 2.76
CA TRP A 44 -25.13 4.44 2.00
C TRP A 44 -24.69 3.19 2.76
N THR A 45 -24.11 3.30 3.95
CA THR A 45 -23.72 2.15 4.80
C THR A 45 -24.41 2.23 6.15
N GLN A 46 -25.48 1.48 6.36
CA GLN A 46 -26.39 1.61 7.51
C GLN A 46 -25.86 1.03 8.82
N ASN A 47 -24.92 0.09 8.75
CA ASN A 47 -24.30 -0.62 9.87
C ASN A 47 -22.78 -0.45 9.81
N SER A 48 -22.34 0.80 9.67
CA SER A 48 -20.94 1.15 9.54
C SER A 48 -20.68 2.46 10.25
N LEU A 49 -19.49 2.59 10.86
CA LEU A 49 -19.02 3.84 11.44
C LEU A 49 -19.07 5.02 10.45
N TYR A 50 -18.99 4.74 9.14
CA TYR A 50 -19.10 5.77 8.10
C TYR A 50 -20.46 6.47 8.07
N LYS A 51 -21.53 5.86 8.56
CA LYS A 51 -22.83 6.51 8.67
C LYS A 51 -22.78 7.73 9.59
N ASP A 52 -22.13 7.57 10.73
CA ASP A 52 -22.16 8.52 11.83
C ASP A 52 -20.93 9.44 11.84
N ALA A 53 -19.81 8.96 11.30
CA ALA A 53 -18.52 9.64 11.33
C ALA A 53 -17.77 9.43 10.00
N PHE A 54 -18.39 9.83 8.89
CA PHE A 54 -17.75 9.75 7.58
C PHE A 54 -16.49 10.61 7.51
N ILE A 55 -15.44 10.03 6.93
CA ILE A 55 -14.29 10.79 6.47
C ILE A 55 -13.81 10.31 5.12
N ASP A 56 -13.38 11.25 4.29
CA ASP A 56 -12.58 10.94 3.12
C ASP A 56 -11.09 10.95 3.49
N HIS A 57 -10.60 9.80 3.96
CA HIS A 57 -9.19 9.62 4.31
C HIS A 57 -8.24 9.64 3.09
N HIS A 58 -8.79 9.69 1.88
CA HIS A 58 -8.08 9.82 0.61
C HIS A 58 -8.44 11.14 -0.10
N PHE A 59 -8.85 12.17 0.65
CA PHE A 59 -9.34 13.44 0.11
C PHE A 59 -8.47 14.03 -1.00
N LEU A 60 -7.17 14.21 -0.76
CA LEU A 60 -6.27 14.78 -1.76
C LEU A 60 -6.10 13.85 -2.96
N TYR A 61 -6.20 12.53 -2.77
CA TYR A 61 -6.21 11.58 -3.88
C TYR A 61 -7.44 11.77 -4.78
N HIS A 62 -8.64 11.92 -4.21
CA HIS A 62 -9.83 12.22 -5.00
C HIS A 62 -9.75 13.56 -5.72
N VAL A 63 -9.20 14.60 -5.08
CA VAL A 63 -8.95 15.90 -5.74
C VAL A 63 -8.04 15.76 -6.95
N ILE A 64 -6.96 14.98 -6.85
CA ILE A 64 -6.02 14.74 -7.96
C ILE A 64 -6.65 13.81 -9.03
N LEU A 65 -7.58 12.94 -8.64
CA LEU A 65 -8.29 12.02 -9.53
C LEU A 65 -9.37 12.73 -10.37
N THR A 66 -9.96 13.82 -9.87
CA THR A 66 -11.02 14.61 -10.53
C THR A 66 -10.81 14.86 -12.03
N PRO A 67 -9.65 15.38 -12.51
CA PRO A 67 -9.47 15.61 -13.95
C PRO A 67 -9.60 14.34 -14.79
N PHE A 68 -9.15 13.19 -14.30
CA PHE A 68 -9.22 11.93 -15.03
C PHE A 68 -10.66 11.40 -15.13
N VAL A 69 -11.41 11.52 -14.04
CA VAL A 69 -12.81 11.07 -13.97
C VAL A 69 -13.78 12.03 -14.68
N SER A 70 -13.35 13.28 -14.92
CA SER A 70 -14.20 14.32 -15.54
C SER A 70 -13.98 14.49 -17.04
N LEU A 71 -12.78 14.23 -17.55
CA LEU A 71 -12.43 14.49 -18.96
C LEU A 71 -12.68 13.31 -19.90
N MET A 72 -13.00 12.13 -19.35
CA MET A 72 -13.26 10.89 -20.10
C MET A 72 -14.24 10.02 -19.32
N ASP A 73 -14.60 8.86 -19.88
CA ASP A 73 -15.36 7.86 -19.15
C ASP A 73 -14.73 7.59 -17.76
N PRO A 74 -15.49 7.65 -16.67
CA PRO A 74 -14.95 7.56 -15.31
C PRO A 74 -14.08 6.32 -15.04
N LEU A 75 -14.49 5.15 -15.57
CA LEU A 75 -13.78 3.89 -15.37
C LEU A 75 -12.55 3.77 -16.28
N ILE A 76 -12.55 4.44 -17.44
CA ILE A 76 -11.32 4.63 -18.22
C ILE A 76 -10.39 5.63 -17.51
N GLY A 77 -10.94 6.70 -16.94
CA GLY A 77 -10.22 7.74 -16.21
C GLY A 77 -9.36 7.20 -15.06
N ILE A 78 -9.94 6.33 -14.22
CA ILE A 78 -9.20 5.69 -13.12
C ILE A 78 -8.06 4.77 -13.61
N LYS A 79 -8.19 4.16 -14.78
CA LYS A 79 -7.13 3.33 -15.36
C LYS A 79 -6.00 4.17 -15.94
N VAL A 80 -6.34 5.28 -16.59
CA VAL A 80 -5.35 6.27 -17.06
C VAL A 80 -4.62 6.90 -15.87
N SER A 81 -5.32 7.20 -14.78
CA SER A 81 -4.69 7.71 -13.56
C SER A 81 -3.78 6.66 -12.92
N ALA A 82 -4.20 5.40 -12.79
CA ALA A 82 -3.37 4.31 -12.28
C ALA A 82 -2.08 4.12 -13.09
N LEU A 83 -2.17 4.18 -14.43
CA LEU A 83 -1.01 4.18 -15.33
C LEU A 83 -0.04 5.31 -14.99
N LEU A 84 -0.55 6.54 -14.92
CA LEU A 84 0.26 7.73 -14.70
C LEU A 84 0.87 7.73 -13.30
N PHE A 85 0.08 7.44 -12.28
CA PHE A 85 0.46 7.43 -10.87
C PHE A 85 1.51 6.36 -10.58
N GLY A 86 1.29 5.12 -11.04
CA GLY A 86 2.27 4.05 -10.94
C GLY A 86 3.57 4.41 -11.66
N SER A 87 3.49 5.03 -12.84
CA SER A 87 4.65 5.51 -13.59
C SER A 87 5.42 6.58 -12.82
N LEU A 88 4.72 7.58 -12.28
CA LEU A 88 5.31 8.65 -11.48
C LEU A 88 5.98 8.11 -10.21
N SER A 89 5.41 7.08 -9.59
CA SER A 89 6.03 6.45 -8.41
C SER A 89 7.37 5.81 -8.71
N ILE A 90 7.45 5.00 -9.78
CA ILE A 90 8.73 4.41 -10.21
C ILE A 90 9.72 5.51 -10.61
N LEU A 91 9.26 6.54 -11.34
CA LEU A 91 10.12 7.65 -11.76
C LEU A 91 10.62 8.49 -10.59
N ALA A 92 9.84 8.67 -9.52
CA ALA A 92 10.26 9.35 -8.29
C ALA A 92 11.40 8.60 -7.59
N ILE A 93 11.30 7.26 -7.51
CA ILE A 93 12.38 6.41 -6.96
C ILE A 93 13.64 6.52 -7.82
N ILE A 94 13.52 6.42 -9.14
CA ILE A 94 14.65 6.57 -10.07
C ILE A 94 15.25 7.99 -10.01
N TRP A 95 14.42 9.01 -9.88
CA TRP A 95 14.85 10.39 -9.70
C TRP A 95 15.66 10.54 -8.42
N LEU A 96 15.22 9.96 -7.30
CA LEU A 96 15.95 9.95 -6.04
C LEU A 96 17.31 9.29 -6.21
N LEU A 97 17.37 8.09 -6.83
CA LEU A 97 18.62 7.39 -7.09
C LEU A 97 19.59 8.22 -7.94
N LYS A 98 19.10 8.89 -8.99
CA LYS A 98 19.90 9.79 -9.83
C LYS A 98 20.40 11.00 -9.04
N LYS A 99 19.56 11.62 -8.19
CA LYS A 99 19.96 12.72 -7.32
C LYS A 99 21.02 12.31 -6.31
N GLU A 100 20.95 11.07 -5.85
CA GLU A 100 21.96 10.47 -4.98
C GLU A 100 23.17 9.92 -5.74
N THR A 101 23.29 10.15 -7.05
CA THR A 101 24.40 9.69 -7.91
C THR A 101 24.63 8.18 -7.85
N ALA A 102 23.55 7.41 -7.66
CA ALA A 102 23.62 5.96 -7.65
C ALA A 102 24.09 5.41 -9.01
N PRO A 103 25.01 4.42 -9.02
CA PRO A 103 25.48 3.80 -10.25
C PRO A 103 24.36 2.96 -10.89
N TRP A 104 24.45 2.71 -12.19
CA TRP A 104 23.58 1.77 -12.94
C TRP A 104 22.06 1.99 -12.76
N PRO A 105 21.52 3.19 -13.06
CA PRO A 105 20.09 3.49 -12.90
C PRO A 105 19.16 2.51 -13.64
N TRP A 106 19.59 1.94 -14.75
CA TRP A 106 18.82 0.93 -15.50
C TRP A 106 18.68 -0.40 -14.78
N LEU A 107 19.70 -0.84 -14.02
CA LEU A 107 19.61 -2.05 -13.20
C LEU A 107 18.51 -1.91 -12.16
N TRP A 108 18.50 -0.78 -11.44
CA TRP A 108 17.50 -0.50 -10.41
C TRP A 108 16.11 -0.37 -10.99
N LEU A 109 15.98 0.25 -12.16
CA LEU A 109 14.71 0.30 -12.87
C LEU A 109 14.19 -1.10 -13.18
N ILE A 110 15.04 -1.97 -13.74
CA ILE A 110 14.67 -3.35 -14.08
C ILE A 110 14.16 -4.08 -12.83
N VAL A 111 14.88 -4.02 -11.71
CA VAL A 111 14.46 -4.68 -10.45
C VAL A 111 13.09 -4.20 -9.98
N LEU A 112 12.79 -2.90 -10.10
CA LEU A 112 11.49 -2.34 -9.71
C LEU A 112 10.37 -2.79 -10.67
N ILE A 113 10.58 -2.68 -11.98
CA ILE A 113 9.55 -2.97 -13.00
C ILE A 113 9.38 -4.47 -13.28
N THR A 114 10.08 -5.34 -12.57
CA THR A 114 9.85 -6.78 -12.63
C THR A 114 9.45 -7.38 -11.30
N ASN A 115 9.28 -6.57 -10.26
CA ASN A 115 8.74 -7.07 -9.00
C ASN A 115 7.20 -7.10 -9.07
N SER A 116 6.65 -8.32 -9.15
CA SER A 116 5.21 -8.51 -9.32
C SER A 116 4.35 -7.86 -8.22
N PRO A 117 4.64 -8.05 -6.90
CA PRO A 117 3.88 -7.40 -5.84
C PRO A 117 3.86 -5.87 -5.94
N LEU A 118 5.01 -5.25 -6.21
CA LEU A 118 5.12 -3.80 -6.36
C LEU A 118 4.31 -3.32 -7.57
N LEU A 119 4.47 -3.97 -8.73
CA LEU A 119 3.75 -3.60 -9.93
C LEU A 119 2.24 -3.73 -9.78
N PHE A 120 1.77 -4.83 -9.18
CA PHE A 120 0.35 -5.04 -8.91
C PHE A 120 -0.20 -3.88 -8.08
N ARG A 121 0.48 -3.53 -6.98
CA ARG A 121 0.05 -2.43 -6.09
C ARG A 121 0.04 -1.07 -6.79
N LEU A 122 1.09 -0.76 -7.54
CA LEU A 122 1.20 0.51 -8.26
C LEU A 122 0.19 0.63 -9.42
N SER A 123 -0.41 -0.49 -9.82
CA SER A 123 -1.40 -0.58 -10.89
C SER A 123 -2.86 -0.52 -10.39
N LEU A 124 -3.07 -0.45 -9.07
CA LEU A 124 -4.42 -0.30 -8.51
C LEU A 124 -4.93 1.13 -8.67
N GLY A 125 -6.24 1.30 -8.89
CA GLY A 125 -6.94 2.59 -8.94
C GLY A 125 -7.10 3.22 -7.55
N LYS A 126 -6.03 3.22 -6.75
CA LYS A 126 -6.02 3.59 -5.33
C LYS A 126 -4.89 4.57 -5.02
N ALA A 127 -5.01 5.27 -3.91
CA ALA A 127 -3.99 6.20 -3.40
C ALA A 127 -2.55 5.65 -3.30
N PRO A 128 -2.29 4.37 -2.92
CA PRO A 128 -0.92 3.81 -2.89
C PRO A 128 -0.14 3.95 -4.19
N SER A 129 -0.81 3.95 -5.34
CA SER A 129 -0.19 4.02 -6.68
C SER A 129 0.75 5.20 -6.85
N LEU A 130 0.42 6.36 -6.26
CA LEU A 130 1.27 7.56 -6.25
C LEU A 130 1.93 7.80 -4.88
N ALA A 131 1.29 7.37 -3.78
CA ALA A 131 1.81 7.61 -2.43
C ALA A 131 3.16 6.94 -2.16
N ILE A 132 3.39 5.76 -2.74
CA ILE A 132 4.67 5.04 -2.64
C ILE A 132 5.80 5.86 -3.27
N GLY A 133 5.60 6.54 -4.40
CA GLY A 133 6.61 7.47 -4.93
C GLY A 133 6.80 8.71 -4.07
N ALA A 134 5.69 9.29 -3.63
CA ALA A 134 5.68 10.52 -2.85
C ALA A 134 6.41 10.41 -1.51
N ILE A 135 6.37 9.24 -0.84
CA ILE A 135 7.11 9.05 0.43
C ILE A 135 8.64 9.14 0.21
N PHE A 136 9.16 8.73 -0.94
CA PHE A 136 10.60 8.85 -1.25
C PHE A 136 11.03 10.29 -1.58
N ILE A 137 10.11 11.15 -1.98
CA ILE A 137 10.37 12.59 -2.08
C ILE A 137 10.48 13.18 -0.66
N ALA A 138 9.64 12.74 0.29
CA ALA A 138 9.78 13.11 1.70
C ALA A 138 11.16 12.70 2.25
N TRP A 139 11.64 11.50 1.90
CA TRP A 139 13.00 11.05 2.25
C TRP A 139 14.08 12.04 1.81
N TYR A 140 14.00 12.50 0.56
CA TYR A 140 14.93 13.48 0.02
C TYR A 140 14.92 14.77 0.83
N PHE A 141 13.74 15.29 1.20
CA PHE A 141 13.63 16.50 2.01
C PHE A 141 14.21 16.33 3.42
N ILE A 142 14.02 15.16 4.04
CA ILE A 142 14.60 14.82 5.34
C ILE A 142 16.14 14.83 5.26
N ILE A 143 16.71 14.12 4.28
CA ILE A 143 18.17 13.97 4.13
C ILE A 143 18.84 15.29 3.73
N ARG A 144 18.20 16.08 2.86
CA ARG A 144 18.70 17.38 2.42
C ARG A 144 18.31 18.53 3.36
N LYS A 145 17.66 18.24 4.49
CA LYS A 145 17.21 19.21 5.50
C LYS A 145 16.39 20.37 4.89
N LYS A 146 15.52 20.04 3.92
CA LYS A 146 14.64 21.02 3.25
C LYS A 146 13.40 21.23 4.10
N TYR A 147 13.53 22.02 5.18
CA TYR A 147 12.50 22.17 6.22
C TYR A 147 11.14 22.61 5.68
N LEU A 148 11.09 23.68 4.89
CA LEU A 148 9.82 24.20 4.36
C LEU A 148 9.13 23.20 3.41
N ALA A 149 9.92 22.53 2.55
CA ALA A 149 9.40 21.50 1.67
C ALA A 149 8.89 20.29 2.48
N LEU A 150 9.63 19.85 3.50
CA LEU A 150 9.20 18.77 4.40
C LEU A 150 7.90 19.12 5.13
N PHE A 151 7.74 20.35 5.60
CA PHE A 151 6.52 20.83 6.25
C PHE A 151 5.29 20.65 5.35
N PHE A 152 5.28 21.29 4.17
CA PHE A 152 4.15 21.21 3.25
C PHE A 152 3.93 19.81 2.71
N TRP A 153 5.02 19.07 2.44
CA TRP A 153 4.90 17.69 1.99
C TRP A 153 4.28 16.80 3.05
N SER A 154 4.67 16.96 4.31
CA SER A 154 4.10 16.18 5.42
C SER A 154 2.63 16.53 5.64
N TRP A 155 2.27 17.81 5.56
CA TRP A 155 0.88 18.26 5.61
C TRP A 155 0.04 17.59 4.53
N PHE A 156 0.36 17.82 3.25
CA PHE A 156 -0.46 17.32 2.16
C PHE A 156 -0.47 15.79 2.09
N PHE A 157 0.59 15.12 2.56
CA PHE A 157 0.62 13.66 2.61
C PHE A 157 -0.40 13.09 3.61
N VAL A 158 -0.74 13.80 4.70
CA VAL A 158 -1.85 13.42 5.60
C VAL A 158 -3.19 13.40 4.88
N TRP A 159 -3.44 14.39 4.01
CA TRP A 159 -4.67 14.43 3.20
C TRP A 159 -4.66 13.39 2.07
N PHE A 160 -3.50 12.86 1.74
CA PHE A 160 -3.30 11.99 0.59
C PHE A 160 -3.43 10.51 0.92
N TYR A 161 -2.73 10.03 1.95
CA TYR A 161 -2.68 8.61 2.26
C TYR A 161 -2.40 8.32 3.73
N SER A 162 -3.01 7.24 4.24
CA SER A 162 -2.99 6.87 5.66
C SER A 162 -1.63 6.39 6.18
N VAL A 163 -0.62 6.19 5.32
CA VAL A 163 0.75 5.78 5.71
C VAL A 163 1.64 6.99 6.06
N TRP A 164 1.06 8.18 6.25
CA TRP A 164 1.80 9.36 6.71
C TRP A 164 2.66 9.18 7.99
N PRO A 165 2.34 8.29 8.97
CA PRO A 165 3.20 8.10 10.14
C PRO A 165 4.60 7.58 9.77
N THR A 166 4.78 7.00 8.58
CA THR A 166 6.09 6.58 8.07
C THR A 166 7.08 7.75 7.95
N ILE A 167 6.61 8.99 7.76
CA ILE A 167 7.48 10.19 7.77
C ILE A 167 8.17 10.33 9.13
N ILE A 168 7.47 10.07 10.24
CA ILE A 168 8.04 10.10 11.60
C ILE A 168 9.13 9.04 11.73
N ILE A 169 8.87 7.82 11.26
CA ILE A 169 9.83 6.72 11.27
C ILE A 169 11.10 7.10 10.48
N MET A 170 10.93 7.70 9.31
CA MET A 170 12.04 8.15 8.46
C MET A 170 12.86 9.25 9.12
N ILE A 171 12.23 10.25 9.75
CA ILE A 171 12.92 11.28 10.52
C ILE A 171 13.70 10.65 11.68
N GLY A 172 13.07 9.73 12.43
CA GLY A 172 13.69 8.98 13.51
C GLY A 172 14.94 8.22 13.05
N VAL A 173 14.82 7.40 12.00
CA VAL A 173 15.94 6.64 11.45
C VAL A 173 17.07 7.56 10.96
N ALA A 174 16.76 8.62 10.22
CA ALA A 174 17.77 9.54 9.72
C ALA A 174 18.54 10.23 10.88
N THR A 175 17.81 10.73 11.88
CA THR A 175 18.39 11.46 13.02
C THR A 175 19.14 10.55 14.00
N ILE A 176 18.65 9.34 14.26
CA ILE A 176 19.34 8.34 15.09
C ILE A 176 20.67 7.93 14.45
N ILE A 177 20.67 7.58 13.15
CA ILE A 177 21.90 7.19 12.44
C ILE A 177 22.89 8.34 12.37
N GLU A 178 22.43 9.56 12.09
CA GLU A 178 23.25 10.76 12.12
C GLU A 178 23.90 10.96 13.51
N ALA A 179 23.13 10.82 14.58
CA ALA A 179 23.61 10.96 15.95
C ALA A 179 24.63 9.89 16.34
N ILE A 180 24.40 8.63 15.96
CA ILE A 180 25.32 7.51 16.22
C ILE A 180 26.65 7.74 15.52
N ILE A 181 26.62 8.05 14.23
CA ILE A 181 27.83 8.22 13.41
C ILE A 181 28.64 9.43 13.87
N ASP A 182 28.00 10.57 14.11
CA ASP A 182 28.70 11.78 14.55
C ASP A 182 29.32 11.63 15.94
N SER A 183 28.62 10.92 16.84
CA SER A 183 29.13 10.61 18.18
C SER A 183 30.31 9.65 18.12
N TYR A 184 30.22 8.62 17.29
CA TYR A 184 31.31 7.66 17.09
C TYR A 184 32.57 8.34 16.54
N GLN A 185 32.41 9.20 15.53
CA GLN A 185 33.52 9.98 14.96
C GLN A 185 34.16 10.89 16.01
N THR A 186 33.36 11.56 16.85
CA THR A 186 33.85 12.44 17.92
C THR A 186 34.64 11.66 18.98
N ILE A 187 34.19 10.47 19.38
CA ILE A 187 34.89 9.64 20.36
C ILE A 187 36.18 9.07 19.81
N LYS A 188 36.17 8.62 18.56
CA LYS A 188 37.36 8.07 17.92
C LYS A 188 38.52 9.08 17.90
N VAL A 189 38.20 10.37 17.83
CA VAL A 189 39.18 11.46 17.89
C VAL A 189 39.55 11.84 19.32
N SER A 190 38.58 11.85 20.25
CA SER A 190 38.77 12.36 21.62
C SER A 190 39.19 11.32 22.67
N GLY A 191 39.16 10.02 22.37
CA GLY A 191 39.50 8.95 23.32
C GLY A 191 38.49 8.77 24.47
N ALA A 192 37.27 9.31 24.30
CA ALA A 192 36.26 9.38 25.36
C ALA A 192 35.59 8.03 25.70
N THR A 193 35.08 7.90 26.93
CA THR A 193 34.43 6.69 27.44
C THR A 193 33.01 6.47 26.93
N LEU A 194 32.44 5.27 27.14
CA LEU A 194 31.06 4.92 26.75
C LEU A 194 29.99 5.86 27.35
N LYS A 195 30.19 6.35 28.58
CA LYS A 195 29.27 7.34 29.20
C LYS A 195 29.24 8.66 28.42
N ASN A 196 30.37 9.06 27.84
CA ASN A 196 30.46 10.23 26.97
C ASN A 196 29.76 9.97 25.62
N PHE A 197 29.71 8.73 25.13
CA PHE A 197 28.99 8.37 23.90
C PHE A 197 27.50 8.64 24.01
N ILE A 198 26.85 8.17 25.08
CA ILE A 198 25.40 8.35 25.27
C ILE A 198 25.07 9.85 25.37
N LYS A 199 25.86 10.63 26.12
CA LYS A 199 25.68 12.08 26.24
C LYS A 199 25.87 12.79 24.89
N LEU A 200 26.89 12.42 24.12
CA LEU A 200 27.15 12.95 22.78
C LEU A 200 26.03 12.59 21.80
N MET A 201 25.54 11.35 21.86
CA MET A 201 24.44 10.87 21.01
C MET A 201 23.17 11.67 21.28
N GLY A 202 22.81 11.89 22.56
CA GLY A 202 21.67 12.74 22.91
C GLY A 202 21.82 14.18 22.38
N ARG A 203 23.04 14.75 22.49
CA ARG A 203 23.34 16.09 21.95
C ARG A 203 23.23 16.15 20.43
N ASN A 204 23.78 15.16 19.73
CA ASN A 204 23.79 15.11 18.26
C ASN A 204 22.41 14.78 17.69
N PHE A 205 21.64 13.92 18.37
CA PHE A 205 20.24 13.65 18.06
C PHE A 205 19.42 14.94 18.10
N TRP A 206 19.59 15.75 19.14
CA TRP A 206 18.96 17.05 19.30
C TRP A 206 19.79 18.22 18.78
N SER A 207 20.65 17.99 17.77
CA SER A 207 21.35 19.08 17.08
C SER A 207 20.34 20.07 16.50
N HIS A 208 20.73 21.34 16.33
CA HIS A 208 19.84 22.37 15.77
C HIS A 208 19.22 21.92 14.44
N LYS A 209 20.02 21.32 13.55
CA LYS A 209 19.55 20.80 12.26
C LYS A 209 18.50 19.70 12.42
N ASN A 210 18.69 18.76 13.35
CA ASN A 210 17.74 17.67 13.59
C ASN A 210 16.46 18.16 14.27
N LYS A 211 16.57 19.11 15.22
CA LYS A 211 15.40 19.80 15.81
C LYS A 211 14.54 20.43 14.73
N MET A 212 15.15 21.09 13.74
CA MET A 212 14.40 21.71 12.65
C MET A 212 13.74 20.68 11.72
N VAL A 213 14.34 19.51 11.48
CA VAL A 213 13.68 18.42 10.73
C VAL A 213 12.47 17.89 11.49
N TRP A 214 12.63 17.59 12.78
CA TRP A 214 11.54 17.13 13.64
C TRP A 214 10.42 18.15 13.71
N LEU A 215 10.76 19.42 13.93
CA LEU A 215 9.79 20.50 13.99
C LEU A 215 9.02 20.60 12.67
N ALA A 216 9.71 20.67 11.53
CA ALA A 216 9.05 20.80 10.22
C ALA A 216 8.15 19.59 9.88
N GLY A 217 8.64 18.37 10.12
CA GLY A 217 7.85 17.16 9.86
C GLY A 217 6.64 17.05 10.77
N LEU A 218 6.82 17.20 12.08
CA LEU A 218 5.73 17.09 13.04
C LEU A 218 4.72 18.23 12.91
N SER A 219 5.17 19.48 12.73
CA SER A 219 4.23 20.59 12.54
C SER A 219 3.46 20.46 11.22
N GLY A 220 4.09 19.93 10.17
CA GLY A 220 3.40 19.62 8.91
C GLY A 220 2.33 18.55 9.09
N LEU A 221 2.67 17.43 9.75
CA LEU A 221 1.70 16.38 10.06
C LEU A 221 0.55 16.91 10.93
N LEU A 222 0.86 17.68 11.98
CA LEU A 222 -0.16 18.30 12.84
C LEU A 222 -1.07 19.26 12.07
N ALA A 223 -0.49 20.08 11.18
CA ALA A 223 -1.26 20.95 10.31
C ALA A 223 -2.17 20.14 9.37
N GLY A 224 -1.70 19.03 8.81
CA GLY A 224 -2.52 18.14 7.98
C GLY A 224 -3.66 17.45 8.71
N ILE A 225 -3.53 17.25 10.03
CA ILE A 225 -4.60 16.71 10.89
C ILE A 225 -5.60 17.79 11.28
N ILE A 226 -5.13 18.95 11.75
CA ILE A 226 -5.99 20.03 12.29
C ILE A 226 -6.64 20.83 11.17
N ILE A 227 -5.85 21.23 10.19
CA ILE A 227 -6.33 21.90 8.98
C ILE A 227 -6.65 20.78 8.01
N ASN A 228 -7.81 20.16 8.21
CA ASN A 228 -8.32 19.08 7.40
C ASN A 228 -9.81 19.33 7.16
N PRO A 229 -10.36 19.11 5.95
CA PRO A 229 -11.79 19.30 5.70
C PRO A 229 -12.70 18.47 6.60
N TYR A 230 -12.19 17.38 7.17
CA TYR A 230 -12.90 16.44 8.03
C TYR A 230 -12.52 16.57 9.52
N PHE A 231 -11.86 17.64 9.95
CA PHE A 231 -11.56 17.85 11.37
C PHE A 231 -12.83 18.24 12.15
N PRO A 232 -13.11 17.65 13.34
CA PRO A 232 -12.28 16.70 14.09
C PRO A 232 -12.60 15.21 13.84
N THR A 233 -13.56 14.88 12.97
CA THR A 233 -13.98 13.50 12.67
C THR A 233 -12.81 12.61 12.22
N ASN A 234 -11.81 13.17 11.53
CA ASN A 234 -10.60 12.48 11.14
C ASN A 234 -9.79 11.86 12.31
N LEU A 235 -9.97 12.35 13.53
CA LEU A 235 -9.35 11.76 14.73
C LEU A 235 -9.94 10.38 15.07
N ILE A 236 -11.21 10.14 14.73
CA ILE A 236 -11.87 8.83 14.93
C ILE A 236 -11.21 7.79 14.03
N TYR A 237 -11.00 8.12 12.76
CA TYR A 237 -10.29 7.24 11.84
C TYR A 237 -8.83 7.01 12.24
N LEU A 238 -8.16 8.02 12.81
CA LEU A 238 -6.79 7.86 13.29
C LEU A 238 -6.70 6.77 14.38
N LYS A 239 -7.68 6.75 15.30
CA LYS A 239 -7.79 5.69 16.32
C LYS A 239 -7.90 4.31 15.65
N GLN A 240 -8.77 4.17 14.65
CA GLN A 240 -8.97 2.92 13.92
C GLN A 240 -7.70 2.49 13.16
N LEU A 241 -7.04 3.40 12.45
CA LEU A 241 -5.80 3.14 11.71
C LEU A 241 -4.70 2.54 12.62
N PHE A 242 -4.53 3.12 13.80
CA PHE A 242 -3.59 2.60 14.80
C PHE A 242 -4.07 1.27 15.39
N ALA A 243 -5.36 1.13 15.68
CA ALA A 243 -5.93 -0.11 16.20
C ALA A 243 -5.73 -1.29 15.24
N MET A 244 -6.02 -1.11 13.95
CA MET A 244 -5.78 -2.11 12.90
C MET A 244 -4.31 -2.53 12.83
N SER A 245 -3.39 -1.58 12.98
CA SER A 245 -1.94 -1.82 12.89
C SER A 245 -1.36 -2.50 14.14
N VAL A 246 -1.95 -2.31 15.32
CA VAL A 246 -1.43 -2.79 16.61
C VAL A 246 -2.14 -4.06 17.10
N VAL A 247 -3.47 -4.09 17.04
CA VAL A 247 -4.32 -5.14 17.63
C VAL A 247 -4.40 -6.38 16.72
N GLY A 248 -4.18 -6.20 15.41
CA GLY A 248 -4.20 -7.30 14.44
C GLY A 248 -5.62 -7.81 14.16
N TYR A 249 -6.49 -6.92 13.69
CA TYR A 249 -7.93 -7.19 13.44
C TYR A 249 -8.17 -8.38 12.51
N TYR A 250 -7.23 -8.71 11.61
CA TYR A 250 -7.29 -9.88 10.73
C TYR A 250 -7.55 -11.22 11.45
N LYS A 251 -7.32 -11.28 12.76
CA LYS A 251 -7.54 -12.47 13.59
C LYS A 251 -9.00 -12.73 13.93
N PHE A 252 -9.86 -11.71 13.92
CA PHE A 252 -11.25 -11.81 14.36
C PHE A 252 -12.25 -11.04 13.47
N VAL A 253 -11.76 -10.19 12.57
CA VAL A 253 -12.55 -9.50 11.53
C VAL A 253 -12.06 -9.90 10.14
N GLY A 254 -12.99 -10.13 9.21
CA GLY A 254 -12.66 -10.35 7.81
C GLY A 254 -12.18 -9.05 7.16
N ILE A 255 -10.89 -8.95 6.86
CA ILE A 255 -10.33 -7.75 6.21
C ILE A 255 -9.73 -8.12 4.84
N GLY A 256 -9.35 -7.10 4.07
CA GLY A 256 -8.70 -7.34 2.77
C GLY A 256 -7.49 -8.27 2.87
N ALA A 257 -7.34 -9.17 1.89
CA ALA A 257 -6.28 -10.19 1.86
C ALA A 257 -4.85 -9.60 1.99
N GLU A 258 -4.68 -8.31 1.67
CA GLU A 258 -3.43 -7.56 1.76
C GLU A 258 -2.89 -7.39 3.19
N TRP A 259 -3.74 -7.52 4.20
CA TRP A 259 -3.37 -7.38 5.60
C TRP A 259 -2.89 -8.67 6.24
N TYR A 260 -3.19 -9.82 5.64
CA TYR A 260 -2.71 -11.11 6.12
C TYR A 260 -1.22 -11.26 5.78
N PRO A 261 -0.43 -11.96 6.60
CA PRO A 261 0.95 -12.28 6.26
C PRO A 261 1.02 -13.32 5.12
N TRP A 262 2.13 -13.33 4.38
CA TRP A 262 2.50 -14.48 3.56
C TRP A 262 3.22 -15.52 4.43
N PRO A 263 3.10 -16.83 4.12
CA PRO A 263 4.09 -17.80 4.55
C PRO A 263 5.50 -17.30 4.19
N LEU A 264 6.47 -17.50 5.09
CA LEU A 264 7.82 -16.93 4.91
C LEU A 264 8.48 -17.35 3.58
N VAL A 265 8.25 -18.58 3.14
CA VAL A 265 8.76 -19.11 1.87
C VAL A 265 8.16 -18.35 0.68
N GLU A 266 6.84 -18.11 0.69
CA GLU A 266 6.17 -17.34 -0.36
C GLU A 266 6.65 -15.88 -0.35
N LEU A 267 6.82 -15.26 0.82
CA LEU A 267 7.38 -13.92 0.93
C LEU A 267 8.74 -13.85 0.23
N ILE A 268 9.67 -14.74 0.59
CA ILE A 268 11.02 -14.81 0.01
C ILE A 268 10.97 -15.02 -1.50
N GLU A 269 10.08 -15.88 -2.00
CA GLU A 269 9.87 -16.11 -3.43
C GLU A 269 9.49 -14.79 -4.15
N LYS A 270 8.48 -14.10 -3.62
CA LYS A 270 7.91 -12.86 -4.20
C LYS A 270 8.89 -11.68 -4.20
N ILE A 271 9.87 -11.67 -3.29
CA ILE A 271 10.90 -10.61 -3.21
C ILE A 271 12.32 -11.11 -3.52
N SER A 272 12.46 -12.31 -4.09
CA SER A 272 13.74 -13.01 -4.23
C SER A 272 14.84 -12.17 -4.87
N LEU A 273 14.55 -11.52 -6.00
CA LEU A 273 15.51 -10.66 -6.71
C LEU A 273 15.93 -9.42 -5.89
N PRO A 274 15.01 -8.53 -5.45
CA PRO A 274 15.39 -7.38 -4.62
C PRO A 274 16.08 -7.78 -3.32
N LEU A 275 15.63 -8.88 -2.69
CA LEU A 275 16.24 -9.40 -1.46
C LEU A 275 17.67 -9.88 -1.70
N LEU A 276 17.92 -10.67 -2.75
CA LEU A 276 19.28 -11.13 -3.08
C LEU A 276 20.21 -9.95 -3.33
N ILE A 277 19.79 -8.97 -4.14
CA ILE A 277 20.61 -7.80 -4.45
C ILE A 277 20.93 -7.02 -3.16
N TRP A 278 19.95 -6.87 -2.28
CA TRP A 278 20.15 -6.21 -1.00
C TRP A 278 21.04 -6.98 -0.04
N LEU A 279 20.96 -8.31 0.00
CA LEU A 279 21.87 -9.15 0.79
C LEU A 279 23.31 -9.04 0.27
N LEU A 280 23.51 -9.09 -1.05
CA LEU A 280 24.83 -8.88 -1.67
C LEU A 280 25.38 -7.48 -1.39
N ALA A 281 24.55 -6.45 -1.50
CA ALA A 281 24.93 -5.09 -1.14
C ALA A 281 25.29 -5.00 0.35
N THR A 282 24.49 -5.61 1.24
CA THR A 282 24.76 -5.67 2.68
C THR A 282 26.10 -6.35 2.99
N LEU A 283 26.46 -7.42 2.29
CA LEU A 283 27.79 -8.02 2.41
C LEU A 283 28.89 -7.01 2.00
N ILE A 284 28.73 -6.36 0.83
CA ILE A 284 29.66 -5.32 0.36
C ILE A 284 29.80 -4.17 1.38
N MET A 285 28.69 -3.79 2.02
CA MET A 285 28.61 -2.76 3.05
C MET A 285 29.52 -3.08 4.23
N PHE A 286 29.43 -4.29 4.78
CA PHE A 286 30.23 -4.70 5.94
C PHE A 286 31.72 -4.79 5.61
N PHE A 287 32.06 -5.17 4.39
CA PHE A 287 33.45 -5.17 3.93
C PHE A 287 34.01 -3.77 3.67
N ASN A 288 33.14 -2.80 3.37
CA ASN A 288 33.50 -1.41 3.13
C ASN A 288 32.91 -0.50 4.21
N ILE A 289 32.82 -0.97 5.45
CA ILE A 289 32.06 -0.30 6.52
C ILE A 289 32.53 1.14 6.76
N LYS A 290 33.84 1.39 6.60
CA LYS A 290 34.46 2.72 6.75
C LYS A 290 34.09 3.70 5.65
N LYS A 291 33.61 3.22 4.49
CA LYS A 291 33.20 4.04 3.34
C LYS A 291 31.71 4.40 3.37
N GLN A 292 30.93 3.73 4.20
CA GLN A 292 29.48 3.89 4.23
C GLN A 292 29.08 5.23 4.83
N THR A 293 28.24 5.97 4.11
CA THR A 293 27.71 7.25 4.58
C THR A 293 26.53 7.05 5.54
N LYS A 294 26.13 8.13 6.22
CA LYS A 294 24.88 8.19 7.01
C LYS A 294 23.68 7.70 6.19
N LEU A 295 23.61 8.09 4.91
CA LEU A 295 22.53 7.70 4.01
C LEU A 295 22.50 6.19 3.73
N SER A 296 23.67 5.55 3.57
CA SER A 296 23.76 4.07 3.41
C SER A 296 23.21 3.35 4.64
N TRP A 297 23.64 3.76 5.84
CA TRP A 297 23.15 3.19 7.09
C TRP A 297 21.66 3.43 7.32
N SER A 298 21.17 4.64 7.06
CA SER A 298 19.75 4.95 7.23
C SER A 298 18.86 4.19 6.26
N SER A 299 19.21 4.11 4.97
CA SER A 299 18.43 3.35 3.98
C SER A 299 18.48 1.84 4.23
N TRP A 300 19.61 1.32 4.72
CA TRP A 300 19.74 -0.07 5.15
C TRP A 300 18.83 -0.39 6.34
N LEU A 301 18.81 0.47 7.37
CA LEU A 301 17.90 0.30 8.50
C LEU A 301 16.43 0.41 8.10
N MET A 302 16.08 1.33 7.20
CA MET A 302 14.71 1.39 6.63
C MET A 302 14.32 0.08 5.94
N THR A 303 15.25 -0.55 5.21
CA THR A 303 15.00 -1.85 4.56
C THR A 303 14.71 -2.94 5.59
N ILE A 304 15.48 -2.98 6.69
CA ILE A 304 15.24 -3.95 7.78
C ILE A 304 13.87 -3.73 8.43
N ILE A 305 13.51 -2.47 8.72
CA ILE A 305 12.23 -2.12 9.32
C ILE A 305 11.08 -2.63 8.44
N PHE A 306 11.13 -2.36 7.14
CA PHE A 306 10.11 -2.83 6.21
C PHE A 306 10.15 -4.34 5.94
N PHE A 307 11.31 -4.99 6.06
CA PHE A 307 11.41 -6.45 6.01
C PHE A 307 10.66 -7.06 7.19
N VAL A 308 10.91 -6.58 8.42
CA VAL A 308 10.19 -7.02 9.61
C VAL A 308 8.69 -6.75 9.50
N TYR A 309 8.29 -5.59 8.98
CA TYR A 309 6.87 -5.29 8.75
C TYR A 309 6.21 -6.17 7.68
N SER A 310 6.95 -6.57 6.63
CA SER A 310 6.44 -7.47 5.58
C SER A 310 6.13 -8.88 6.07
N ILE A 311 6.75 -9.32 7.17
CA ILE A 311 6.38 -10.57 7.84
C ILE A 311 4.99 -10.47 8.47
N LYS A 312 4.55 -9.26 8.87
CA LYS A 312 3.24 -9.05 9.49
C LYS A 312 2.10 -8.87 8.48
N ALA A 313 2.36 -8.19 7.37
CA ALA A 313 1.34 -7.90 6.36
C ALA A 313 1.95 -7.81 4.95
N ARG A 314 1.30 -8.46 3.97
CA ARG A 314 1.75 -8.53 2.56
C ARG A 314 1.94 -7.16 1.93
N ARG A 315 1.04 -6.21 2.22
CA ARG A 315 1.11 -4.85 1.64
C ARG A 315 2.42 -4.12 1.97
N GLN A 316 3.12 -4.46 3.04
CA GLN A 316 4.37 -3.78 3.39
C GLN A 316 5.51 -4.08 2.41
N VAL A 317 5.36 -5.10 1.56
CA VAL A 317 6.30 -5.43 0.48
C VAL A 317 6.44 -4.29 -0.53
N GLU A 318 5.38 -3.49 -0.73
CA GLU A 318 5.40 -2.34 -1.64
C GLU A 318 6.37 -1.23 -1.20
N TYR A 319 6.73 -1.18 0.09
CA TYR A 319 7.76 -0.28 0.62
C TYR A 319 9.12 -0.98 0.74
N LEU A 320 9.13 -2.26 1.13
CA LEU A 320 10.35 -3.06 1.25
C LEU A 320 11.12 -3.10 -0.08
N VAL A 321 10.45 -3.34 -1.20
CA VAL A 321 11.11 -3.48 -2.50
C VAL A 321 11.83 -2.18 -2.90
N PRO A 322 11.17 -1.00 -2.92
CA PRO A 322 11.86 0.26 -3.14
C PRO A 322 13.01 0.53 -2.14
N TRP A 323 12.81 0.27 -0.84
CA TRP A 323 13.87 0.47 0.15
C TRP A 323 15.07 -0.43 -0.08
N SER A 324 14.85 -1.70 -0.44
CA SER A 324 15.91 -2.65 -0.77
C SER A 324 16.73 -2.17 -1.98
N VAL A 325 16.07 -1.63 -3.00
CA VAL A 325 16.70 -1.05 -4.19
C VAL A 325 17.49 0.22 -3.84
N ILE A 326 16.87 1.14 -3.10
CA ILE A 326 17.51 2.39 -2.65
C ILE A 326 18.74 2.10 -1.79
N SER A 327 18.60 1.22 -0.79
CA SER A 327 19.68 0.82 0.08
C SER A 327 20.82 0.17 -0.69
N SER A 328 20.52 -0.79 -1.57
CA SER A 328 21.53 -1.46 -2.39
C SER A 328 22.30 -0.47 -3.26
N ALA A 329 21.59 0.43 -3.93
CA ALA A 329 22.17 1.42 -4.83
C ALA A 329 23.12 2.38 -4.12
N ILE A 330 22.74 2.85 -2.93
CA ILE A 330 23.52 3.81 -2.14
C ILE A 330 24.74 3.11 -1.48
N ILE A 331 24.57 1.90 -0.97
CA ILE A 331 25.67 1.09 -0.43
C ILE A 331 26.73 0.83 -1.51
N VAL A 332 26.28 0.42 -2.70
CA VAL A 332 27.15 0.18 -3.83
C VAL A 332 27.84 1.48 -4.25
N ARG A 333 27.12 2.60 -4.38
CA ARG A 333 27.72 3.92 -4.66
C ARG A 333 28.85 4.25 -3.70
N ASP A 334 28.62 4.14 -2.40
CA ASP A 334 29.61 4.49 -1.36
C ASP A 334 30.82 3.56 -1.37
N SER A 335 30.59 2.28 -1.68
CA SER A 335 31.65 1.27 -1.79
C SER A 335 32.47 1.43 -3.08
N LEU A 336 31.84 1.94 -4.15
CA LEU A 336 32.43 2.06 -5.48
C LEU A 336 33.24 3.35 -5.73
N LYS A 337 33.20 4.34 -4.83
CA LYS A 337 33.91 5.63 -5.01
C LYS A 337 35.41 5.50 -5.31
N ASP A 338 36.05 4.41 -4.88
CA ASP A 338 37.46 4.07 -5.20
C ASP A 338 37.63 2.65 -5.77
N PHE A 339 36.57 2.09 -6.38
CA PHE A 339 36.58 0.68 -6.76
C PHE A 339 37.44 0.41 -7.98
N SER A 340 38.53 -0.30 -7.74
CA SER A 340 39.34 -0.94 -8.76
C SER A 340 38.95 -2.42 -8.87
N ILE A 341 38.45 -2.81 -10.04
CA ILE A 341 38.13 -4.22 -10.36
C ILE A 341 39.38 -5.11 -10.19
N LYS A 342 40.57 -4.55 -10.45
CA LYS A 342 41.86 -5.22 -10.26
C LYS A 342 42.18 -5.44 -8.78
N ALA A 343 41.89 -4.49 -7.90
CA ALA A 343 42.11 -4.62 -6.46
C ALA A 343 41.12 -5.59 -5.81
N TRP A 344 39.85 -5.57 -6.23
CA TRP A 344 38.85 -6.54 -5.77
C TRP A 344 39.22 -7.96 -6.20
N TRP A 345 39.58 -8.18 -7.47
CA TRP A 345 40.06 -9.48 -7.95
C TRP A 345 41.30 -9.98 -7.18
N LYS A 346 42.25 -9.10 -6.88
CA LYS A 346 43.46 -9.43 -6.10
C LYS A 346 43.13 -9.87 -4.67
N ASN A 347 42.14 -9.23 -4.04
CA ASN A 347 41.81 -9.49 -2.63
C ASN A 347 40.75 -10.56 -2.42
N VAL A 348 39.88 -10.86 -3.40
CA VAL A 348 38.83 -11.90 -3.24
C VAL A 348 39.40 -13.30 -2.92
N HIS A 349 40.69 -13.50 -3.17
CA HIS A 349 41.42 -14.76 -2.93
C HIS A 349 41.65 -15.03 -1.42
N THR A 350 41.58 -14.03 -0.56
CA THR A 350 41.78 -14.20 0.90
C THR A 350 40.46 -14.45 1.66
N TRP A 351 39.32 -14.54 0.96
CA TRP A 351 37.98 -14.39 1.56
C TRP A 351 37.12 -15.67 1.47
N LEU A 352 37.52 -16.64 0.64
CA LEU A 352 36.86 -17.94 0.49
C LEU A 352 37.92 -19.04 0.59
N PRO A 353 37.75 -20.06 1.46
CA PRO A 353 38.73 -21.12 1.60
C PRO A 353 38.76 -22.00 0.35
N LYS A 354 39.97 -22.19 -0.20
CA LYS A 354 40.32 -23.05 -1.36
C LYS A 354 39.83 -22.56 -2.75
N PRO A 355 40.67 -22.68 -3.80
CA PRO A 355 40.38 -22.18 -5.15
C PRO A 355 39.21 -22.89 -5.86
N LEU A 356 38.86 -24.11 -5.46
CA LEU A 356 37.74 -24.87 -6.02
C LEU A 356 36.38 -24.27 -5.62
N GLN A 357 36.20 -23.88 -4.35
CA GLN A 357 34.95 -23.28 -3.86
C GLN A 357 34.70 -21.90 -4.48
N LYS A 358 35.76 -21.13 -4.71
CA LYS A 358 35.73 -19.84 -5.43
C LYS A 358 35.16 -19.97 -6.84
N LYS A 359 35.62 -20.97 -7.61
CA LYS A 359 35.15 -21.21 -8.98
C LYS A 359 33.67 -21.59 -8.97
N TRP A 360 33.26 -22.48 -8.07
CA TRP A 360 31.86 -22.91 -7.96
C TRP A 360 30.92 -21.81 -7.47
N CYS A 361 31.29 -20.97 -6.50
CA CYS A 361 30.45 -19.85 -6.07
C CYS A 361 30.24 -18.81 -7.18
N LEU A 362 31.29 -18.47 -7.93
CA LEU A 362 31.19 -17.54 -9.06
C LEU A 362 30.41 -18.14 -10.23
N ILE A 363 30.58 -19.44 -10.51
CA ILE A 363 29.76 -20.15 -11.50
C ILE A 363 28.31 -20.20 -11.05
N MET A 364 28.01 -20.52 -9.79
CA MET A 364 26.64 -20.54 -9.26
C MET A 364 25.99 -19.16 -9.31
N LEU A 365 26.72 -18.10 -8.97
CA LEU A 365 26.23 -16.72 -9.11
C LEU A 365 26.02 -16.35 -10.58
N ALA A 366 26.95 -16.70 -11.47
CA ALA A 366 26.83 -16.44 -12.91
C ALA A 366 25.66 -17.24 -13.54
N VAL A 367 25.50 -18.50 -13.16
CA VAL A 367 24.37 -19.37 -13.56
C VAL A 367 23.07 -18.80 -13.00
N TYR A 368 23.06 -18.31 -11.77
CA TYR A 368 21.89 -17.67 -11.20
C TYR A 368 21.50 -16.40 -11.95
N LEU A 369 22.48 -15.54 -12.24
CA LEU A 369 22.30 -14.33 -13.04
C LEU A 369 21.97 -14.62 -14.51
N ALA A 370 22.37 -15.77 -15.06
CA ALA A 370 22.09 -16.13 -16.45
C ALA A 370 20.73 -16.85 -16.63
N ILE A 371 20.28 -17.62 -15.63
CA ILE A 371 19.08 -18.46 -15.73
C ILE A 371 17.92 -17.86 -14.92
N PHE A 372 18.13 -17.62 -13.61
CA PHE A 372 17.04 -17.21 -12.73
C PHE A 372 16.69 -15.73 -12.88
N LEU A 373 17.65 -14.88 -13.24
CA LEU A 373 17.38 -13.46 -13.50
C LEU A 373 16.46 -13.27 -14.71
N PRO A 374 16.74 -13.76 -15.94
CA PRO A 374 15.82 -13.55 -17.08
C PRO A 374 14.44 -14.18 -16.85
N ILE A 375 14.38 -15.35 -16.22
CA ILE A 375 13.10 -16.02 -15.89
C ILE A 375 12.32 -15.22 -14.85
N GLY A 376 12.97 -14.72 -13.79
CA GLY A 376 12.34 -13.88 -12.78
C GLY A 376 11.89 -12.53 -13.33
N LEU A 377 12.67 -11.93 -14.24
CA LEU A 377 12.33 -10.68 -14.93
C LEU A 377 11.10 -10.86 -15.84
N ALA A 378 11.05 -11.93 -16.63
CA ALA A 378 9.93 -12.22 -17.54
C ALA A 378 8.67 -12.67 -16.78
N LYS A 379 8.82 -13.54 -15.77
CA LYS A 379 7.68 -13.99 -14.95
C LYS A 379 7.10 -12.88 -14.10
N GLY A 380 7.90 -11.96 -13.57
CA GLY A 380 7.41 -10.90 -12.69
C GLY A 380 6.37 -9.98 -13.35
N LEU A 381 6.60 -9.58 -14.60
CA LEU A 381 5.65 -8.79 -15.38
C LEU A 381 4.36 -9.58 -15.69
N LEU A 382 4.50 -10.84 -16.11
CA LEU A 382 3.37 -11.71 -16.41
C LEU A 382 2.54 -11.98 -15.16
N THR A 383 3.16 -12.35 -14.04
CA THR A 383 2.48 -12.56 -12.76
C THR A 383 1.78 -11.31 -12.24
N ALA A 384 2.35 -10.11 -12.45
CA ALA A 384 1.66 -8.86 -12.14
C ALA A 384 0.39 -8.70 -12.99
N ARG A 385 0.49 -8.92 -14.30
CA ARG A 385 -0.65 -8.84 -15.22
C ARG A 385 -1.73 -9.88 -14.90
N ASP A 386 -1.34 -11.13 -14.66
CA ASP A 386 -2.26 -12.20 -14.29
C ASP A 386 -2.98 -11.87 -12.98
N GLY A 387 -2.27 -11.29 -12.01
CA GLY A 387 -2.87 -10.78 -10.78
C GLY A 387 -3.93 -9.72 -11.04
N LEU A 388 -3.67 -8.76 -11.95
CA LEU A 388 -4.64 -7.73 -12.33
C LEU A 388 -5.84 -8.31 -13.09
N ASN A 389 -5.63 -9.37 -13.88
CA ASN A 389 -6.67 -10.01 -14.69
C ASN A 389 -7.70 -10.78 -13.85
N ASN A 390 -7.38 -11.11 -12.59
CA ASN A 390 -8.32 -11.75 -11.64
C ASN A 390 -9.29 -10.74 -10.97
N GLY A 391 -9.38 -9.52 -11.49
CA GLY A 391 -10.26 -8.47 -10.97
C GLY A 391 -11.70 -8.53 -11.46
N PHE A 392 -12.37 -7.38 -11.36
CA PHE A 392 -13.77 -7.17 -11.73
C PHE A 392 -13.87 -6.57 -13.13
N LYS A 393 -14.83 -7.08 -13.92
CA LYS A 393 -15.22 -6.43 -15.18
C LYS A 393 -15.79 -5.04 -14.89
N LEU A 394 -15.68 -4.14 -15.85
CA LEU A 394 -16.13 -2.75 -15.68
C LEU A 394 -17.65 -2.63 -15.44
N ASP A 395 -18.42 -3.60 -15.94
CA ASP A 395 -19.88 -3.72 -15.81
C ASP A 395 -20.31 -4.69 -14.69
N TYR A 396 -19.38 -5.15 -13.83
CA TYR A 396 -19.69 -6.11 -12.77
C TYR A 396 -20.75 -5.54 -11.80
N LEU A 397 -21.83 -6.30 -11.59
CA LEU A 397 -23.05 -5.95 -10.84
C LEU A 397 -23.89 -4.79 -11.40
N GLN A 398 -23.52 -4.17 -12.52
CA GLN A 398 -24.31 -3.09 -13.10
C GLN A 398 -25.77 -3.52 -13.42
N PRO A 399 -26.04 -4.68 -14.04
CA PRO A 399 -27.41 -5.12 -14.30
C PRO A 399 -28.26 -5.32 -13.03
N ALA A 400 -27.65 -5.86 -11.97
CA ALA A 400 -28.30 -6.04 -10.67
C ALA A 400 -28.60 -4.70 -9.98
N SER A 401 -27.65 -3.77 -10.04
CA SER A 401 -27.81 -2.40 -9.53
C SER A 401 -28.92 -1.63 -10.27
N ASP A 402 -28.96 -1.73 -11.61
CA ASP A 402 -30.00 -1.12 -12.44
C ASP A 402 -31.38 -1.70 -12.14
N TRP A 403 -31.46 -3.01 -11.91
CA TRP A 403 -32.70 -3.66 -11.51
C TRP A 403 -33.19 -3.15 -10.15
N LEU A 404 -32.31 -3.08 -9.15
CA LEU A 404 -32.65 -2.54 -7.82
C LEU A 404 -33.18 -1.11 -7.93
N GLN A 405 -32.46 -0.23 -8.63
CA GLN A 405 -32.84 1.17 -8.78
C GLN A 405 -34.24 1.34 -9.40
N LYS A 406 -34.62 0.47 -10.34
CA LYS A 406 -35.95 0.50 -11.00
C LYS A 406 -37.08 -0.10 -10.15
N ASN A 407 -36.76 -1.03 -9.24
CA ASN A 407 -37.75 -1.83 -8.53
C ASN A 407 -37.82 -1.58 -7.02
N SER A 408 -36.96 -0.72 -6.46
CA SER A 408 -36.96 -0.35 -5.05
C SER A 408 -37.35 1.12 -4.81
N GLN A 409 -37.69 1.44 -3.57
CA GLN A 409 -37.86 2.83 -3.13
C GLN A 409 -36.50 3.45 -2.76
N ASN A 410 -36.41 4.79 -2.83
CA ASN A 410 -35.21 5.50 -2.42
C ASN A 410 -34.95 5.29 -0.92
N GLY A 411 -33.72 4.92 -0.56
CA GLY A 411 -33.33 4.60 0.82
C GLY A 411 -33.68 3.18 1.27
N ASP A 412 -34.25 2.33 0.41
CA ASP A 412 -34.43 0.91 0.73
C ASP A 412 -33.07 0.25 1.01
N ILE A 413 -33.00 -0.52 2.10
CA ILE A 413 -31.80 -1.23 2.53
C ILE A 413 -31.70 -2.57 1.80
N VAL A 414 -30.54 -2.78 1.19
CA VAL A 414 -30.13 -4.03 0.54
C VAL A 414 -29.16 -4.76 1.48
N PHE A 415 -29.52 -5.97 1.89
CA PHE A 415 -28.66 -6.89 2.62
C PHE A 415 -27.68 -7.54 1.63
N GLN A 416 -26.45 -7.05 1.56
CA GLN A 416 -25.38 -7.67 0.78
C GLN A 416 -24.68 -8.78 1.58
N THR A 417 -24.39 -9.90 0.91
CA THR A 417 -23.72 -11.05 1.54
C THR A 417 -22.20 -10.97 1.57
N ASP A 418 -21.62 -10.02 0.84
CA ASP A 418 -20.17 -9.74 0.84
C ASP A 418 -19.94 -8.23 0.85
N TRP A 419 -19.14 -7.77 1.82
CA TRP A 419 -18.74 -6.36 1.94
C TRP A 419 -17.95 -5.87 0.72
N GLY A 420 -17.23 -6.77 0.03
CA GLY A 420 -16.42 -6.46 -1.13
C GLY A 420 -17.24 -6.03 -2.36
N THR A 421 -18.54 -6.30 -2.37
CA THR A 421 -19.46 -5.86 -3.43
C THR A 421 -19.88 -4.40 -3.28
N PHE A 422 -19.75 -3.82 -2.08
CA PHE A 422 -20.22 -2.47 -1.80
C PHE A 422 -19.69 -1.41 -2.78
N PRO A 423 -18.37 -1.32 -3.08
CA PRO A 423 -17.87 -0.31 -4.00
C PRO A 423 -18.53 -0.35 -5.39
N LEU A 424 -18.83 -1.54 -5.90
CA LEU A 424 -19.47 -1.76 -7.20
C LEU A 424 -20.95 -1.38 -7.16
N LEU A 425 -21.66 -1.79 -6.11
CA LEU A 425 -23.05 -1.44 -5.90
C LEU A 425 -23.22 0.07 -5.69
N PHE A 426 -22.35 0.70 -4.89
CA PHE A 426 -22.35 2.13 -4.61
C PHE A 426 -22.04 2.96 -5.86
N TYR A 427 -21.12 2.49 -6.72
CA TYR A 427 -20.82 3.17 -7.98
C TYR A 427 -22.07 3.25 -8.88
N ASN A 428 -22.74 2.12 -9.07
CA ASN A 428 -23.88 2.00 -9.98
C ASN A 428 -25.21 2.48 -9.37
N ASN A 429 -25.42 2.33 -8.06
CA ASN A 429 -26.70 2.59 -7.40
C ASN A 429 -26.52 3.25 -6.02
N THR A 430 -26.75 4.57 -5.98
CA THR A 430 -26.86 5.39 -4.77
C THR A 430 -28.30 5.69 -4.35
N HIS A 431 -29.28 5.09 -5.04
CA HIS A 431 -30.71 5.15 -4.68
C HIS A 431 -31.01 4.23 -3.50
N ASN A 432 -30.31 3.11 -3.40
CA ASN A 432 -30.39 2.17 -2.29
C ASN A 432 -29.30 2.40 -1.23
N TYR A 433 -29.56 1.91 -0.02
CA TYR A 433 -28.57 1.83 1.04
C TYR A 433 -28.12 0.38 1.26
N TYR A 434 -26.94 0.20 1.83
CA TYR A 434 -26.28 -1.08 2.05
C TYR A 434 -25.88 -1.19 3.52
N LEU A 435 -25.49 -2.37 3.99
CA LEU A 435 -25.10 -2.55 5.38
C LEU A 435 -23.72 -1.98 5.69
N THR A 436 -22.68 -2.49 5.02
CA THR A 436 -21.28 -2.15 5.25
C THR A 436 -20.46 -2.15 3.95
N GLY A 437 -19.27 -1.56 3.97
CA GLY A 437 -18.40 -1.49 2.80
C GLY A 437 -16.96 -1.13 3.15
N LEU A 438 -16.06 -1.28 2.17
CA LEU A 438 -14.61 -0.99 2.23
C LEU A 438 -13.78 -1.83 3.20
N ASP A 439 -14.24 -1.97 4.45
CA ASP A 439 -13.57 -2.80 5.45
C ASP A 439 -14.59 -3.22 6.52
N GLN A 440 -14.65 -4.52 6.85
CA GLN A 440 -15.60 -5.02 7.85
C GLN A 440 -15.33 -4.48 9.26
N THR A 441 -14.13 -3.95 9.54
CA THR A 441 -13.81 -3.30 10.82
C THR A 441 -14.75 -2.13 11.11
N PHE A 442 -15.25 -1.44 10.08
CA PHE A 442 -16.21 -0.35 10.28
C PHE A 442 -17.56 -0.83 10.85
N MET A 443 -18.00 -2.02 10.46
CA MET A 443 -19.22 -2.63 11.02
C MET A 443 -18.96 -3.18 12.41
N TYR A 444 -17.81 -3.83 12.62
CA TYR A 444 -17.42 -4.36 13.92
C TYR A 444 -17.30 -3.25 14.99
N GLU A 445 -16.64 -2.14 14.66
CA GLU A 445 -16.51 -1.01 15.60
C GLU A 445 -17.81 -0.26 15.81
N TYR A 446 -18.72 -0.29 14.84
CA TYR A 446 -20.07 0.25 14.99
C TYR A 446 -20.91 -0.60 15.95
N ASN A 447 -21.00 -1.90 15.70
CA ASN A 447 -21.70 -2.86 16.56
C ASN A 447 -21.17 -4.28 16.34
N ALA A 448 -20.40 -4.79 17.30
CA ALA A 448 -19.76 -6.10 17.21
C ALA A 448 -20.77 -7.27 17.14
N ASP A 449 -21.93 -7.15 17.80
CA ASP A 449 -22.96 -8.18 17.81
C ASP A 449 -23.68 -8.25 16.45
N GLN A 450 -24.02 -7.09 15.87
CA GLN A 450 -24.57 -7.03 14.50
C GLN A 450 -23.54 -7.52 13.48
N TYR A 451 -22.26 -7.17 13.62
CA TYR A 451 -21.21 -7.71 12.77
C TYR A 451 -21.19 -9.25 12.82
N GLN A 452 -21.17 -9.84 14.01
CA GLN A 452 -21.13 -11.28 14.19
C GLN A 452 -22.40 -11.94 13.61
N LEU A 453 -23.56 -11.33 13.83
CA LEU A 453 -24.84 -11.75 13.26
C LEU A 453 -24.81 -11.79 11.72
N TRP A 454 -24.28 -10.74 11.09
CA TRP A 454 -24.12 -10.66 9.64
C TRP A 454 -23.14 -11.72 9.12
N VAL A 455 -21.98 -11.91 9.78
CA VAL A 455 -21.01 -12.95 9.40
C VAL A 455 -21.62 -14.34 9.49
N ASP A 456 -22.31 -14.67 10.58
CA ASP A 456 -22.86 -16.01 10.76
C ASP A 456 -24.00 -16.30 9.77
N ALA A 457 -24.82 -15.28 9.43
CA ALA A 457 -25.85 -15.38 8.41
C ALA A 457 -25.27 -15.57 7.00
N THR A 458 -24.26 -14.79 6.62
CA THR A 458 -23.65 -14.82 5.28
C THR A 458 -22.73 -16.03 5.05
N THR A 459 -22.12 -16.56 6.10
CA THR A 459 -21.28 -17.77 6.03
C THR A 459 -22.08 -19.08 6.15
N GLY A 460 -23.40 -18.99 6.34
CA GLY A 460 -24.29 -20.15 6.43
C GLY A 460 -24.13 -20.98 7.71
N LYS A 461 -23.60 -20.38 8.78
CA LYS A 461 -23.53 -21.01 10.11
C LYS A 461 -24.89 -21.06 10.81
N ARG A 462 -25.83 -20.22 10.38
CA ARG A 462 -27.22 -20.20 10.84
C ARG A 462 -28.21 -20.33 9.68
N PRO A 463 -29.37 -20.96 9.89
CA PRO A 463 -30.33 -21.27 8.82
C PRO A 463 -31.31 -20.14 8.48
N ASP A 464 -31.37 -19.10 9.29
CA ASP A 464 -32.43 -18.08 9.34
C ASP A 464 -31.98 -16.73 8.77
N ILE A 465 -31.19 -16.75 7.70
CA ILE A 465 -30.69 -15.53 7.01
C ILE A 465 -31.81 -14.56 6.59
N TYR A 466 -33.00 -15.08 6.25
CA TYR A 466 -34.16 -14.24 5.93
C TYR A 466 -34.60 -13.40 7.13
N ASP A 467 -34.75 -14.02 8.31
CA ASP A 467 -35.21 -13.33 9.50
C ASP A 467 -34.16 -12.31 9.96
N VAL A 468 -32.88 -12.67 9.86
CA VAL A 468 -31.76 -11.75 10.11
C VAL A 468 -31.82 -10.54 9.18
N ALA A 469 -31.91 -10.77 7.88
CA ALA A 469 -31.92 -9.68 6.92
C ALA A 469 -33.13 -8.75 7.09
N LYS A 470 -34.33 -9.33 7.27
CA LYS A 470 -35.58 -8.58 7.34
C LYS A 470 -35.79 -7.87 8.68
N TYR A 471 -35.54 -8.54 9.80
CA TYR A 471 -35.92 -8.04 11.12
C TYR A 471 -34.75 -7.41 11.88
N ASP A 472 -33.55 -8.00 11.83
CA ASP A 472 -32.39 -7.46 12.55
C ASP A 472 -31.71 -6.31 11.80
N PHE A 473 -31.70 -6.37 10.46
CA PHE A 473 -31.09 -5.35 9.58
C PHE A 473 -32.09 -4.45 8.85
N ASN A 474 -33.40 -4.71 9.01
CA ASN A 474 -34.47 -3.96 8.37
C ASN A 474 -34.30 -3.83 6.84
N ALA A 475 -33.74 -4.87 6.21
CA ALA A 475 -33.56 -4.91 4.77
C ALA A 475 -34.86 -5.31 4.06
N LYS A 476 -35.13 -4.68 2.92
CA LYS A 476 -36.23 -5.08 2.02
C LYS A 476 -35.77 -6.01 0.91
N TRP A 477 -34.48 -5.97 0.61
CA TRP A 477 -33.85 -6.73 -0.47
C TRP A 477 -32.66 -7.48 0.08
N LEU A 478 -32.42 -8.70 -0.40
CA LEU A 478 -31.22 -9.47 -0.12
C LEU A 478 -30.50 -9.75 -1.44
N LEU A 479 -29.24 -9.34 -1.53
CA LEU A 479 -28.37 -9.59 -2.67
C LEU A 479 -27.35 -10.67 -2.30
N LEU A 480 -27.47 -11.83 -2.95
CA LEU A 480 -26.62 -12.99 -2.75
C LEU A 480 -25.69 -13.15 -3.96
N GLU A 481 -24.38 -13.14 -3.71
CA GLU A 481 -23.40 -13.55 -4.73
C GLU A 481 -23.37 -15.08 -4.86
N LYS A 482 -23.44 -15.60 -6.09
CA LYS A 482 -23.45 -17.05 -6.32
C LYS A 482 -22.16 -17.73 -5.89
N ARG A 483 -21.03 -17.02 -5.92
CA ARG A 483 -19.74 -17.53 -5.40
C ARG A 483 -19.77 -17.80 -3.88
N HIS A 484 -20.74 -17.22 -3.16
CA HIS A 484 -20.95 -17.40 -1.72
C HIS A 484 -22.23 -18.21 -1.44
N ALA A 485 -22.32 -19.41 -2.04
CA ALA A 485 -23.52 -20.25 -2.01
C ALA A 485 -23.85 -20.91 -0.65
N ALA A 486 -23.09 -20.63 0.42
CA ALA A 486 -23.30 -21.28 1.73
C ALA A 486 -24.73 -21.05 2.26
N SER A 487 -25.26 -19.85 2.07
CA SER A 487 -26.61 -19.47 2.50
C SER A 487 -27.70 -19.72 1.45
N LEU A 488 -27.31 -20.06 0.21
CA LEU A 488 -28.25 -20.35 -0.89
C LEU A 488 -29.20 -21.50 -0.54
N ARG A 489 -28.69 -22.53 0.16
CA ARG A 489 -29.49 -23.69 0.59
C ARG A 489 -30.64 -23.33 1.52
N TYR A 490 -30.47 -22.27 2.32
CA TYR A 490 -31.49 -21.79 3.24
C TYR A 490 -32.49 -20.90 2.53
N LEU A 491 -32.00 -19.96 1.71
CA LEU A 491 -32.85 -19.07 0.92
C LEU A 491 -33.74 -19.82 -0.08
N ASN A 492 -33.21 -20.86 -0.74
CA ASN A 492 -34.02 -21.67 -1.67
C ASN A 492 -35.12 -22.50 -0.98
N ARG A 493 -35.05 -22.66 0.35
CA ARG A 493 -36.06 -23.37 1.15
C ARG A 493 -36.98 -22.40 1.91
N GLU A 494 -36.74 -21.10 1.81
CA GLU A 494 -37.49 -20.07 2.51
C GLU A 494 -38.57 -19.51 1.58
N PRO A 495 -39.85 -19.95 1.71
CA PRO A 495 -40.92 -19.52 0.82
C PRO A 495 -41.23 -18.02 0.95
N ARG A 496 -40.82 -17.37 2.05
CA ARG A 496 -40.99 -15.93 2.24
C ARG A 496 -39.98 -15.10 1.43
N ALA A 497 -38.83 -15.66 1.09
CA ALA A 497 -37.80 -14.99 0.29
C ALA A 497 -38.10 -15.16 -1.21
N VAL A 498 -38.74 -14.16 -1.82
CA VAL A 498 -39.16 -14.25 -3.23
C VAL A 498 -38.00 -13.86 -4.14
N LYS A 499 -37.53 -14.79 -4.97
CA LYS A 499 -36.52 -14.47 -6.00
C LYS A 499 -37.13 -13.56 -7.07
N VAL A 500 -36.54 -12.39 -7.23
CA VAL A 500 -37.06 -11.33 -8.12
C VAL A 500 -36.10 -10.98 -9.26
N TYR A 501 -34.82 -11.29 -9.10
CA TYR A 501 -33.80 -11.11 -10.14
C TYR A 501 -32.69 -12.14 -10.00
N GLN A 502 -32.12 -12.55 -11.14
CA GLN A 502 -30.97 -13.45 -11.21
C GLN A 502 -30.23 -13.22 -12.53
N ASP A 503 -28.91 -13.02 -12.44
CA ASP A 503 -27.99 -13.04 -13.58
C ASP A 503 -26.90 -14.08 -13.34
N ASP A 504 -25.76 -14.00 -14.04
CA ASP A 504 -24.64 -14.94 -13.89
C ASP A 504 -23.92 -14.82 -12.54
N GLU A 505 -23.89 -13.62 -11.94
CA GLU A 505 -23.08 -13.28 -10.77
C GLU A 505 -23.88 -13.35 -9.46
N VAL A 506 -25.13 -12.87 -9.47
CA VAL A 506 -25.94 -12.66 -8.27
C VAL A 506 -27.39 -13.13 -8.39
N ILE A 507 -28.05 -13.24 -7.24
CA ILE A 507 -29.48 -13.44 -7.08
C ILE A 507 -30.00 -12.38 -6.10
N ILE A 508 -31.12 -11.74 -6.44
CA ILE A 508 -31.81 -10.80 -5.54
C ILE A 508 -33.13 -11.42 -5.08
N TYR A 509 -33.35 -11.36 -3.78
CA TYR A 509 -34.58 -11.77 -3.12
C TYR A 509 -35.29 -10.55 -2.53
N GLN A 510 -36.60 -10.51 -2.68
CA GLN A 510 -37.48 -9.63 -1.91
C GLN A 510 -37.79 -10.29 -0.56
N LEU A 511 -37.69 -9.52 0.52
CA LEU A 511 -37.86 -9.99 1.89
C LEU A 511 -39.25 -9.71 2.46
#